data_AF-A0A7C7V8M1-F1
#
_entry.id   AF-A0A7C7V8M1-F1
#
_cell.length_a   1.000
_cell.length_b   1.000
_cell.length_c   1.000
_cell.angle_alpha   90.00
_cell.angle_beta   90.00
_cell.angle_gamma   90.00
#
_symmetry.space_group_name_H-M   'P 1'
#
loop_
_entity.id
_entity.type
_entity.pdbx_description
1 polymer ?
#
loop_
_entity_poly.entity_id
_entity_poly.type
_entity_poly.pdbx_seq_one_letter_code
_entity_poly.pdbx_strand_id
1 'polypeptide(L)'
;MRHLLNKNRKASAQIHSVSIIPQFPGVSKALGSNLRLQWDSFTFVPFSGESRPRGTLFPKRTIISLYRTSLSKGGSPMTAFDAEQVKQAVLDESVLVDRQGIVTLYEAVHKMMGIGLGGLLYRAGKIAGRQSAALLQERLQLAHEDLIEGLVVAFNTARWGHAQLERTEPTWRLTVQGSVLASQMRSKKPVCHPIAGYWAGFLEFATQRAVDVQEVQCAATGAPACVFEVRFK
;
A
#
# COMPACT_ATOMS: atom_id res chain seq x y z
N MET A 1 59.17 -25.42 22.90
CA MET A 1 59.43 -26.53 23.84
C MET A 1 58.83 -26.13 25.18
N ARG A 2 57.77 -26.84 25.61
CA ARG A 2 57.27 -27.02 26.99
C ARG A 2 57.03 -25.77 27.86
N HIS A 3 55.76 -25.42 28.11
CA HIS A 3 54.88 -25.97 29.16
C HIS A 3 54.94 -25.09 30.41
N LEU A 4 53.84 -24.37 30.70
CA LEU A 4 53.27 -24.29 32.05
C LEU A 4 51.79 -23.87 31.95
N LEU A 5 50.94 -24.89 32.08
CA LEU A 5 49.52 -24.83 32.41
C LEU A 5 49.36 -24.50 33.90
N ASN A 6 48.37 -23.69 34.31
CA ASN A 6 47.19 -24.21 35.03
C ASN A 6 46.21 -23.13 35.54
N LYS A 7 44.92 -23.48 35.41
CA LYS A 7 43.80 -23.28 36.35
C LYS A 7 43.35 -21.86 36.73
N ASN A 8 42.17 -21.48 36.24
CA ASN A 8 40.94 -21.34 37.06
C ASN A 8 39.78 -20.97 36.14
N ARG A 9 38.81 -21.86 35.93
CA ARG A 9 37.56 -22.09 36.68
C ARG A 9 36.37 -21.58 35.87
N LYS A 10 35.53 -22.55 35.51
CA LYS A 10 34.22 -22.43 34.90
C LYS A 10 33.33 -21.50 35.74
N ALA A 11 32.68 -20.54 35.11
CA ALA A 11 31.44 -19.95 35.59
C ALA A 11 30.39 -20.17 34.50
N SER A 12 29.57 -21.21 34.67
CA SER A 12 28.35 -21.40 33.92
C SER A 12 27.34 -20.37 34.40
N ALA A 13 27.02 -19.38 33.58
CA ALA A 13 25.88 -18.51 33.81
C ALA A 13 24.59 -19.29 33.47
N GLN A 14 23.87 -19.73 34.50
CA GLN A 14 22.49 -20.15 34.37
C GLN A 14 21.65 -18.93 34.01
N ILE A 15 21.16 -18.87 32.77
CA ILE A 15 20.14 -17.91 32.37
C ILE A 15 18.81 -18.47 32.88
N HIS A 16 18.35 -17.94 34.02
CA HIS A 16 16.96 -18.12 34.44
C HIS A 16 16.08 -17.32 33.47
N SER A 17 15.28 -18.02 32.68
CA SER A 17 14.19 -17.42 31.91
C SER A 17 13.13 -16.89 32.86
N VAL A 18 13.10 -15.57 33.06
CA VAL A 18 11.99 -14.91 33.73
C VAL A 18 10.87 -14.72 32.71
N SER A 19 9.89 -15.63 32.73
CA SER A 19 8.61 -15.42 32.06
C SER A 19 7.81 -14.38 32.84
N ILE A 20 7.79 -13.14 32.36
CA ILE A 20 6.85 -12.12 32.84
C ILE A 20 5.52 -12.39 32.14
N ILE A 21 4.63 -13.12 32.82
CA ILE A 21 3.22 -13.25 32.44
C ILE A 21 2.48 -12.07 33.11
N PRO A 22 1.86 -11.14 32.36
CA PRO A 22 1.00 -10.14 32.97
C PRO A 22 -0.22 -10.84 33.57
N GLN A 23 -0.35 -10.75 34.90
CA GLN A 23 -1.54 -11.20 35.63
C GLN A 23 -2.67 -10.18 35.44
N PHE A 24 -3.69 -10.54 34.67
CA PHE A 24 -4.99 -9.86 34.71
C PHE A 24 -5.81 -10.46 35.85
N PRO A 25 -6.30 -9.66 36.81
CA PRO A 25 -7.19 -10.16 37.84
C PRO A 25 -8.58 -10.40 37.25
N GLY A 26 -9.07 -11.64 37.37
CA GLY A 26 -10.50 -11.94 37.20
C GLY A 26 -10.83 -13.00 36.16
N VAL A 27 -10.36 -14.24 36.32
CA VAL A 27 -11.07 -15.42 35.79
C VAL A 27 -10.83 -16.62 36.72
N SER A 28 -11.83 -16.94 37.54
CA SER A 28 -11.97 -18.28 38.13
C SER A 28 -13.13 -19.00 37.46
N LYS A 29 -12.80 -20.18 36.94
CA LYS A 29 -13.61 -21.28 36.40
C LYS A 29 -15.12 -21.28 36.72
N ALA A 30 -15.94 -21.49 35.69
CA ALA A 30 -17.00 -22.49 35.71
C ALA A 30 -17.36 -22.91 34.28
N LEU A 31 -17.33 -24.22 34.01
CA LEU A 31 -17.99 -24.84 32.86
C LEU A 31 -19.51 -24.60 32.96
N GLY A 32 -20.16 -24.32 31.84
CA GLY A 32 -21.61 -24.29 31.75
C GLY A 32 -22.10 -23.88 30.37
N SER A 33 -22.68 -24.83 29.67
CA SER A 33 -23.43 -24.71 28.42
C SER A 33 -24.45 -23.56 28.39
N ASN A 34 -24.68 -23.04 27.18
CA ASN A 34 -25.75 -22.12 26.77
C ASN A 34 -25.65 -20.69 27.31
N LEU A 35 -25.18 -19.76 26.46
CA LEU A 35 -25.84 -18.45 26.39
C LEU A 35 -25.61 -17.77 25.03
N ARG A 36 -26.74 -17.32 24.47
CA ARG A 36 -26.83 -16.29 23.44
C ARG A 36 -25.98 -15.09 23.83
N LEU A 37 -25.20 -14.57 22.89
CA LEU A 37 -24.73 -13.20 22.96
C LEU A 37 -25.64 -12.34 22.09
N GLN A 38 -26.48 -11.60 22.79
CA GLN A 38 -27.22 -10.44 22.31
C GLN A 38 -26.19 -9.40 21.82
N TRP A 39 -26.31 -9.00 20.56
CA TRP A 39 -25.61 -7.85 19.99
C TRP A 39 -26.64 -6.72 19.87
N ASP A 40 -26.75 -5.92 20.92
CA ASP A 40 -27.37 -4.59 20.88
C ASP A 40 -26.20 -3.61 20.58
N SER A 41 -26.19 -2.67 19.63
CA SER A 41 -27.24 -2.02 18.86
C SER A 41 -26.59 -1.40 17.61
N PHE A 42 -26.99 -1.81 16.41
CA PHE A 42 -26.88 -0.96 15.20
C PHE A 42 -28.30 -0.73 14.69
N THR A 43 -28.72 0.52 14.68
CA THR A 43 -30.00 0.94 14.13
C THR A 43 -30.03 0.65 12.63
N PHE A 44 -30.80 -0.37 12.28
CA PHE A 44 -31.13 -0.77 10.91
C PHE A 44 -32.22 0.17 10.38
N VAL A 45 -31.91 0.96 9.35
CA VAL A 45 -32.93 1.70 8.60
C VAL A 45 -33.41 0.78 7.48
N PRO A 46 -34.70 0.37 7.45
CA PRO A 46 -35.19 -0.50 6.39
C PRO A 46 -35.34 0.28 5.09
N PHE A 47 -34.66 -0.19 4.04
CA PHE A 47 -34.88 0.27 2.67
C PHE A 47 -36.16 -0.40 2.13
N SER A 48 -37.25 0.37 2.07
CA SER A 48 -38.50 -0.02 1.41
C SER A 48 -38.27 -0.12 -0.10
N GLY A 49 -38.67 -1.26 -0.66
CA GLY A 49 -38.45 -1.59 -2.06
C GLY A 49 -39.20 -0.69 -3.04
N GLU A 50 -38.61 -0.55 -4.22
CA GLU A 50 -39.33 -0.20 -5.42
C GLU A 50 -38.71 -0.87 -6.65
N SER A 51 -39.60 -1.24 -7.55
CA SER A 51 -39.46 -2.23 -8.62
C SER A 51 -38.62 -1.73 -9.81
N ARG A 52 -37.89 -2.66 -10.45
CA ARG A 52 -37.24 -2.42 -11.75
C ARG A 52 -38.27 -2.50 -12.89
N PRO A 53 -38.24 -1.59 -13.87
CA PRO A 53 -38.66 -1.89 -15.22
C PRO A 53 -37.47 -2.28 -16.12
N ARG A 54 -37.76 -3.20 -17.05
CA ARG A 54 -36.89 -3.70 -18.11
C ARG A 54 -36.74 -2.68 -19.24
N GLY A 55 -35.52 -2.60 -19.78
CA GLY A 55 -35.23 -2.53 -21.21
C GLY A 55 -35.36 -1.18 -21.92
N THR A 56 -34.26 -0.71 -22.50
CA THR A 56 -34.21 -0.22 -23.89
C THR A 56 -32.75 -0.17 -24.36
N LEU A 57 -32.49 -0.75 -25.53
CA LEU A 57 -31.25 -0.61 -26.30
C LEU A 57 -31.15 0.83 -26.84
N PHE A 58 -30.00 1.49 -26.69
CA PHE A 58 -29.60 2.62 -27.53
C PHE A 58 -28.08 2.57 -27.85
N PRO A 59 -27.65 3.14 -29.00
CA PRO A 59 -26.53 2.67 -29.79
C PRO A 59 -25.17 3.27 -29.38
N LYS A 60 -24.11 2.55 -29.79
CA LYS A 60 -22.71 3.01 -29.78
C LYS A 60 -22.56 4.32 -30.56
N ARG A 61 -22.13 5.40 -29.90
CA ARG A 61 -21.40 6.52 -30.53
C ARG A 61 -20.55 7.25 -29.48
N THR A 62 -19.24 7.24 -29.75
CA THR A 62 -18.24 8.29 -29.50
C THR A 62 -18.29 9.03 -28.15
N ILE A 63 -17.46 8.59 -27.20
CA ILE A 63 -17.13 9.36 -26.00
C ILE A 63 -16.12 10.44 -26.40
N ILE A 64 -16.60 11.64 -26.69
CA ILE A 64 -15.78 12.86 -26.64
C ILE A 64 -15.88 13.39 -25.21
N SER A 65 -14.70 13.53 -24.60
CA SER A 65 -14.42 14.20 -23.33
C SER A 65 -15.21 15.50 -23.14
N LEU A 66 -16.17 15.49 -22.22
CA LEU A 66 -16.82 16.69 -21.67
C LEU A 66 -17.18 16.46 -20.20
N TYR A 67 -16.17 16.48 -19.33
CA TYR A 67 -16.37 16.71 -17.89
C TYR A 67 -15.73 18.03 -17.49
N ARG A 68 -16.33 19.13 -17.96
CA ARG A 68 -16.16 20.42 -17.27
C ARG A 68 -17.33 21.37 -17.56
N THR A 69 -18.45 21.13 -16.90
CA THR A 69 -19.30 22.25 -16.49
C THR A 69 -20.07 21.89 -15.23
N SER A 70 -19.70 22.63 -14.18
CA SER A 70 -20.23 22.67 -12.83
C SER A 70 -21.75 22.85 -12.76
N LEU A 71 -22.38 22.42 -11.66
CA LEU A 71 -23.31 23.23 -10.87
C LEU A 71 -23.77 22.45 -9.62
N SER A 72 -23.06 22.62 -8.50
CA SER A 72 -23.68 22.49 -7.17
C SER A 72 -23.31 23.71 -6.32
N LYS A 73 -24.35 24.33 -5.79
CA LYS A 73 -24.29 25.53 -4.95
C LYS A 73 -23.67 25.16 -3.59
N GLY A 74 -22.66 25.93 -3.16
CA GLY A 74 -22.24 25.96 -1.76
C GLY A 74 -21.04 25.08 -1.34
N GLY A 75 -20.21 24.61 -2.26
CA GLY A 75 -18.90 24.03 -1.91
C GLY A 75 -17.79 25.08 -2.07
N SER A 76 -16.82 25.12 -1.15
CA SER A 76 -15.54 25.78 -1.39
C SER A 76 -14.99 25.39 -2.77
N PRO A 77 -14.34 26.30 -3.51
CA PRO A 77 -13.77 25.95 -4.81
C PRO A 77 -12.84 24.76 -4.62
N MET A 78 -13.13 23.64 -5.31
CA MET A 78 -12.16 22.55 -5.47
C MET A 78 -10.84 23.20 -5.92
N THR A 79 -9.83 23.09 -5.08
CA THR A 79 -8.49 23.62 -5.33
C THR A 79 -7.98 23.00 -6.63
N ALA A 80 -7.56 23.84 -7.57
CA ALA A 80 -6.91 23.35 -8.79
C ALA A 80 -5.67 22.54 -8.41
N PHE A 81 -5.41 21.44 -9.11
CA PHE A 81 -4.23 20.61 -8.90
C PHE A 81 -2.95 21.47 -8.91
N ASP A 82 -2.15 21.35 -7.85
CA ASP A 82 -0.87 22.04 -7.69
C ASP A 82 0.21 21.04 -7.29
N ALA A 83 1.13 20.76 -8.24
CA ALA A 83 2.21 19.81 -8.04
C ALA A 83 3.18 20.23 -6.93
N GLU A 84 3.38 21.53 -6.68
CA GLU A 84 4.27 21.99 -5.61
C GLU A 84 3.65 21.75 -4.23
N GLN A 85 2.32 21.89 -4.10
CA GLN A 85 1.63 21.54 -2.85
C GLN A 85 1.71 20.04 -2.55
N VAL A 86 1.59 19.19 -3.58
CA VAL A 86 1.79 17.75 -3.42
C VAL A 86 3.21 17.43 -2.97
N LYS A 87 4.22 18.07 -3.59
CA LYS A 87 5.62 17.90 -3.19
C LYS A 87 5.84 18.28 -1.74
N GLN A 88 5.34 19.45 -1.34
CA GLN A 88 5.49 19.93 0.03
C GLN A 88 4.78 19.03 1.04
N ALA A 89 3.56 18.58 0.74
CA ALA A 89 2.82 17.65 1.59
C ALA A 89 3.59 16.32 1.78
N VAL A 90 4.24 15.80 0.74
CA VAL A 90 5.09 14.61 0.86
C VAL A 90 6.29 14.87 1.75
N LEU A 91 6.96 16.02 1.61
CA LEU A 91 8.12 16.37 2.43
C LEU A 91 7.76 16.57 3.90
N ASP A 92 6.60 17.17 4.19
CA ASP A 92 6.12 17.42 5.55
C ASP A 92 5.76 16.12 6.29
N GLU A 93 5.22 15.13 5.57
CA GLU A 93 4.61 13.92 6.16
C GLU A 93 5.53 12.69 6.06
N SER A 94 6.71 12.83 5.46
CA SER A 94 7.65 11.74 5.26
C SER A 94 8.84 11.82 6.21
N VAL A 95 9.27 10.65 6.68
CA VAL A 95 10.58 10.51 7.32
C VAL A 95 11.64 10.30 6.23
N LEU A 96 12.71 11.08 6.29
CA LEU A 96 13.86 10.89 5.42
C LEU A 96 14.68 9.68 5.91
N VAL A 97 14.77 8.67 5.05
CA VAL A 97 15.62 7.50 5.25
C VAL A 97 16.65 7.47 4.13
N ASP A 98 17.90 7.17 4.47
CA ASP A 98 18.95 7.06 3.47
C ASP A 98 18.66 5.89 2.51
N ARG A 99 19.00 6.08 1.23
CA ARG A 99 18.68 5.09 0.18
C ARG A 99 19.34 3.74 0.44
N GLN A 100 20.56 3.73 0.98
CA GLN A 100 21.27 2.47 1.22
C GLN A 100 20.67 1.72 2.39
N GLY A 101 20.29 2.41 3.46
CA GLY A 101 19.63 1.86 4.63
C GLY A 101 18.33 1.13 4.26
N ILE A 102 17.46 1.76 3.45
CA ILE A 102 16.22 1.11 3.01
C ILE A 102 16.48 -0.10 2.11
N VAL A 103 17.48 -0.03 1.21
CA VAL A 103 17.86 -1.16 0.35
C VAL A 103 18.39 -2.32 1.18
N THR A 104 19.30 -2.06 2.12
CA THR A 104 19.89 -3.08 3.00
C THR A 104 18.82 -3.71 3.90
N LEU A 105 17.91 -2.91 4.47
CA LEU A 105 16.77 -3.42 5.23
C LEU A 105 15.89 -4.32 4.37
N TYR A 106 15.54 -3.84 3.17
CA TYR A 106 14.66 -4.58 2.26
C TYR A 106 15.27 -5.91 1.81
N GLU A 107 16.56 -5.91 1.46
CA GLU A 107 17.29 -7.14 1.13
C GLU A 107 17.32 -8.12 2.29
N ALA A 108 17.56 -7.65 3.52
CA ALA A 108 17.56 -8.50 4.70
C ALA A 108 16.19 -9.16 4.90
N VAL A 109 15.11 -8.38 4.84
CA VAL A 109 13.74 -8.90 4.92
C VAL A 109 13.47 -9.91 3.81
N HIS A 110 13.91 -9.63 2.60
CA HIS A 110 13.72 -10.52 1.45
C HIS A 110 14.51 -11.82 1.56
N LYS A 111 15.69 -11.82 2.20
CA LYS A 111 16.49 -13.03 2.42
C LYS A 111 15.96 -13.89 3.57
N MET A 112 15.40 -13.26 4.61
CA MET A 112 14.90 -13.97 5.80
C MET A 112 13.57 -14.68 5.56
N MET A 113 12.70 -14.12 4.71
CA MET A 113 11.33 -14.60 4.56
C MET A 113 11.18 -15.46 3.30
N GLY A 114 10.72 -16.70 3.49
CA GLY A 114 10.51 -17.69 2.43
C GLY A 114 9.26 -17.45 1.58
N ILE A 115 8.64 -18.56 1.14
CA ILE A 115 7.44 -18.56 0.29
C ILE A 115 6.32 -17.75 0.98
N GLY A 116 5.76 -16.76 0.27
CA GLY A 116 4.62 -15.95 0.76
C GLY A 116 4.95 -14.49 1.09
N LEU A 117 6.23 -14.11 1.19
CA LEU A 117 6.65 -12.73 1.47
C LEU A 117 6.04 -11.72 0.49
N GLY A 118 6.01 -12.02 -0.81
CA GLY A 118 5.53 -11.08 -1.82
C GLY A 118 4.07 -10.65 -1.59
N GLY A 119 3.21 -11.57 -1.15
CA GLY A 119 1.81 -11.24 -0.82
C GLY A 119 1.69 -10.35 0.41
N LEU A 120 2.51 -10.58 1.44
CA LEU A 120 2.53 -9.74 2.65
C LEU A 120 3.02 -8.33 2.33
N LEU A 121 4.15 -8.22 1.60
CA LEU A 121 4.72 -6.95 1.16
C LEU A 121 3.76 -6.16 0.26
N TYR A 122 3.07 -6.85 -0.65
CA TYR A 122 2.02 -6.24 -1.47
C TYR A 122 0.89 -5.67 -0.61
N ARG A 123 0.40 -6.42 0.38
CA ARG A 123 -0.65 -5.93 1.29
C ARG A 123 -0.19 -4.74 2.12
N ALA A 124 1.03 -4.78 2.66
CA ALA A 124 1.61 -3.65 3.39
C ALA A 124 1.69 -2.40 2.51
N GLY A 125 2.20 -2.55 1.28
CA GLY A 125 2.19 -1.48 0.28
C GLY A 125 0.78 -0.96 0.01
N LYS A 126 -0.20 -1.84 -0.16
CA LYS A 126 -1.60 -1.48 -0.43
C LYS A 126 -2.23 -0.65 0.68
N ILE A 127 -1.94 -0.98 1.94
CA ILE A 127 -2.38 -0.18 3.09
C ILE A 127 -1.73 1.21 3.04
N ALA A 128 -0.41 1.27 2.84
CA ALA A 128 0.32 2.53 2.77
C ALA A 128 -0.15 3.43 1.61
N GLY A 129 -0.41 2.85 0.43
CA GLY A 129 -0.93 3.57 -0.73
C GLY A 129 -2.30 4.20 -0.48
N ARG A 130 -3.19 3.44 0.17
CA ARG A 130 -4.51 3.96 0.57
C ARG A 130 -4.40 5.10 1.58
N GLN A 131 -3.54 4.95 2.59
CA GLN A 131 -3.29 6.00 3.60
C GLN A 131 -2.71 7.26 2.96
N SER A 132 -1.78 7.11 2.02
CA SER A 132 -1.20 8.23 1.28
C SER A 132 -2.24 8.95 0.42
N ALA A 133 -3.17 8.23 -0.21
CA ALA A 133 -4.25 8.83 -0.98
C ALA A 133 -5.22 9.62 -0.10
N ALA A 134 -5.60 9.05 1.06
CA ALA A 134 -6.44 9.73 2.03
C ALA A 134 -5.78 11.00 2.57
N LEU A 135 -4.49 10.94 2.92
CA LEU A 135 -3.73 12.10 3.38
C LEU A 135 -3.72 13.22 2.34
N LEU A 136 -3.46 12.92 1.06
CA LEU A 136 -3.45 13.93 0.00
C LEU A 136 -4.86 14.50 -0.23
N GLN A 137 -5.90 13.67 -0.18
CA GLN A 137 -7.28 14.15 -0.25
C GLN A 137 -7.62 15.09 0.91
N GLU A 138 -7.25 14.74 2.14
CA GLU A 138 -7.57 15.54 3.33
C GLU A 138 -6.80 16.87 3.35
N ARG A 139 -5.48 16.84 3.10
CA ARG A 139 -4.65 18.05 3.13
C ARG A 139 -4.92 19.02 1.99
N LEU A 140 -5.14 18.48 0.78
CA LEU A 140 -5.12 19.27 -0.45
C LEU A 140 -6.47 19.32 -1.16
N GLN A 141 -7.49 18.64 -0.61
CA GLN A 141 -8.85 18.52 -1.18
C GLN A 141 -8.86 17.96 -2.60
N LEU A 142 -7.84 17.17 -2.97
CA LEU A 142 -7.75 16.52 -4.28
C LEU A 142 -8.77 15.39 -4.38
N ALA A 143 -9.33 15.20 -5.58
CA ALA A 143 -10.26 14.12 -5.86
C ALA A 143 -10.00 13.49 -7.22
N HIS A 144 -10.36 12.22 -7.36
CA HIS A 144 -10.39 11.48 -8.63
C HIS A 144 -9.10 11.61 -9.45
N GLU A 145 -9.16 12.33 -10.58
CA GLU A 145 -8.03 12.52 -11.50
C GLU A 145 -6.88 13.29 -10.86
N ASP A 146 -7.18 14.31 -10.05
CA ASP A 146 -6.16 15.10 -9.35
C ASP A 146 -5.39 14.25 -8.33
N LEU A 147 -6.04 13.25 -7.74
CA LEU A 147 -5.37 12.27 -6.87
C LEU A 147 -4.43 11.37 -7.68
N ILE A 148 -4.81 10.96 -8.89
CA ILE A 148 -3.96 10.10 -9.72
C ILE A 148 -2.76 10.88 -10.25
N GLU A 149 -2.93 12.14 -10.62
CA GLU A 149 -1.82 13.04 -10.95
C GLU A 149 -0.92 13.27 -9.73
N GLY A 150 -1.54 13.52 -8.56
CA GLY A 150 -0.85 13.66 -7.28
C GLY A 150 -0.04 12.42 -6.89
N LEU A 151 -0.53 11.21 -7.16
CA LEU A 151 0.20 9.97 -6.94
C LEU A 151 1.53 9.94 -7.69
N VAL A 152 1.53 10.29 -8.98
CA VAL A 152 2.76 10.29 -9.80
C VAL A 152 3.76 11.30 -9.25
N VAL A 153 3.29 12.51 -8.92
CA VAL A 153 4.12 13.56 -8.31
C VAL A 153 4.67 13.10 -6.97
N ALA A 154 3.82 12.60 -6.08
CA ALA A 154 4.21 12.16 -4.75
C ALA A 154 5.24 11.03 -4.79
N PHE A 155 5.00 10.01 -5.62
CA PHE A 155 5.90 8.88 -5.78
C PHE A 155 7.29 9.30 -6.27
N ASN A 156 7.34 10.19 -7.28
CA ASN A 156 8.58 10.71 -7.84
C ASN A 156 9.30 11.64 -6.85
N THR A 157 8.56 12.44 -6.09
CA THR A 157 9.10 13.32 -5.04
C THR A 157 9.72 12.52 -3.90
N ALA A 158 9.08 11.41 -3.51
CA ALA A 158 9.61 10.48 -2.51
C ALA A 158 10.81 9.65 -3.02
N ARG A 159 11.17 9.77 -4.30
CA ARG A 159 12.36 9.15 -4.93
C ARG A 159 12.43 7.62 -4.83
N TRP A 160 11.28 6.95 -4.77
CA TRP A 160 11.18 5.49 -4.88
C TRP A 160 11.60 4.96 -6.26
N GLY A 161 11.58 5.84 -7.26
CA GLY A 161 12.01 5.63 -8.65
C GLY A 161 11.51 6.80 -9.48
N HIS A 162 11.65 6.71 -10.80
CA HIS A 162 10.99 7.60 -11.75
C HIS A 162 9.83 6.85 -12.41
N ALA A 163 8.61 7.16 -11.97
CA ALA A 163 7.37 6.57 -12.43
C ALA A 163 6.75 7.35 -13.57
N GLN A 164 6.27 6.61 -14.58
CA GLN A 164 5.47 7.08 -15.69
C GLN A 164 4.24 6.17 -15.79
N LEU A 165 3.04 6.77 -15.85
CA LEU A 165 1.78 6.05 -15.94
C LEU A 165 1.12 6.30 -17.29
N GLU A 166 1.03 5.26 -18.10
CA GLU A 166 0.33 5.27 -19.39
C GLU A 166 -1.07 4.68 -19.21
N ARG A 167 -2.09 5.45 -19.58
CA ARG A 167 -3.50 5.10 -19.35
C ARG A 167 -4.16 4.67 -20.66
N THR A 168 -3.88 3.44 -21.07
CA THR A 168 -4.54 2.80 -22.22
C THR A 168 -5.61 1.83 -21.74
N GLU A 169 -6.80 1.83 -22.32
CA GLU A 169 -7.76 0.77 -22.02
C GLU A 169 -7.40 -0.52 -22.80
N PRO A 170 -7.64 -1.71 -22.22
CA PRO A 170 -8.31 -1.99 -20.95
C PRO A 170 -7.38 -2.02 -19.72
N THR A 171 -6.10 -1.67 -19.87
CA THR A 171 -5.07 -1.90 -18.84
C THR A 171 -4.07 -0.76 -18.82
N TRP A 172 -3.91 -0.09 -17.67
CA TRP A 172 -2.89 0.93 -17.57
C TRP A 172 -1.52 0.30 -17.35
N ARG A 173 -0.48 0.99 -17.78
CA ARG A 173 0.90 0.55 -17.69
C ARG A 173 1.69 1.54 -16.85
N LEU A 174 2.26 1.07 -15.75
CA LEU A 174 3.17 1.83 -14.92
C LEU A 174 4.59 1.36 -15.21
N THR A 175 5.46 2.29 -15.60
CA THR A 175 6.89 2.04 -15.75
C THR A 175 7.65 2.80 -14.67
N VAL A 176 8.50 2.11 -13.91
CA VAL A 176 9.36 2.69 -12.87
C VAL A 176 10.82 2.44 -13.21
N GLN A 177 11.52 3.51 -13.56
CA GLN A 177 12.97 3.49 -13.77
C GLN A 177 13.71 3.72 -12.44
N GLY A 178 14.85 3.04 -12.25
CA GLY A 178 15.69 3.26 -11.07
C GLY A 178 15.02 2.92 -9.72
N SER A 179 14.08 1.98 -9.71
CA SER A 179 13.36 1.52 -8.50
C SER A 179 14.34 1.25 -7.35
N VAL A 180 14.14 1.92 -6.22
CA VAL A 180 14.95 1.74 -5.00
C VAL A 180 14.99 0.26 -4.61
N LEU A 181 13.83 -0.40 -4.61
CA LEU A 181 13.69 -1.78 -4.18
C LEU A 181 14.35 -2.80 -5.11
N ALA A 182 14.55 -2.46 -6.39
CA ALA A 182 15.20 -3.35 -7.35
C ALA A 182 16.67 -3.01 -7.60
N SER A 183 17.11 -1.78 -7.32
CA SER A 183 18.36 -1.22 -7.84
C SER A 183 19.65 -1.95 -7.46
N GLN A 184 19.67 -2.72 -6.36
CA GLN A 184 20.83 -3.51 -5.93
C GLN A 184 20.52 -5.00 -5.75
N MET A 185 19.28 -5.41 -6.04
CA MET A 185 18.84 -6.78 -5.87
C MET A 185 19.12 -7.61 -7.12
N ARG A 186 19.45 -8.89 -6.92
CA ARG A 186 19.42 -9.90 -7.97
C ARG A 186 18.43 -10.99 -7.59
N SER A 187 17.47 -11.25 -8.46
CA SER A 187 16.41 -12.23 -8.22
C SER A 187 16.02 -12.95 -9.52
N LYS A 188 15.49 -14.17 -9.39
CA LYS A 188 14.87 -14.89 -10.50
C LYS A 188 13.43 -14.45 -10.76
N LYS A 189 12.83 -13.68 -9.85
CA LYS A 189 11.44 -13.22 -9.89
C LYS A 189 11.34 -11.73 -9.56
N PRO A 190 10.30 -11.03 -10.03
CA PRO A 190 10.03 -9.65 -9.64
C PRO A 190 9.98 -9.47 -8.12
N VAL A 191 10.47 -8.33 -7.63
CA VAL A 191 10.63 -8.06 -6.19
C VAL A 191 9.89 -6.81 -5.72
N CYS A 192 9.41 -5.93 -6.60
CA CYS A 192 8.81 -4.64 -6.21
C CYS A 192 7.35 -4.79 -5.74
N HIS A 193 7.05 -5.84 -4.97
CA HIS A 193 5.73 -6.09 -4.41
C HIS A 193 5.20 -4.92 -3.56
N PRO A 194 6.01 -4.24 -2.73
CA PRO A 194 5.53 -3.05 -2.01
C PRO A 194 5.08 -1.93 -2.94
N ILE A 195 5.79 -1.69 -4.05
CA ILE A 195 5.42 -0.65 -5.03
C ILE A 195 4.13 -1.04 -5.73
N ALA A 196 4.02 -2.29 -6.22
CA ALA A 196 2.77 -2.78 -6.82
C ALA A 196 1.58 -2.61 -5.87
N GLY A 197 1.77 -2.98 -4.59
CA GLY A 197 0.78 -2.79 -3.54
C GLY A 197 0.40 -1.34 -3.35
N TYR A 198 1.38 -0.46 -3.19
CA TYR A 198 1.18 0.98 -2.99
C TYR A 198 0.35 1.60 -4.11
N TRP A 199 0.69 1.33 -5.36
CA TRP A 199 -0.08 1.81 -6.51
C TRP A 199 -1.50 1.23 -6.54
N ALA A 200 -1.68 -0.06 -6.23
CA ALA A 200 -3.01 -0.65 -6.15
C ALA A 200 -3.87 0.04 -5.08
N GLY A 201 -3.35 0.21 -3.86
CA GLY A 201 -4.10 0.79 -2.75
C GLY A 201 -4.48 2.24 -2.98
N PHE A 202 -3.57 3.01 -3.56
CA PHE A 202 -3.82 4.39 -3.93
C PHE A 202 -4.86 4.48 -5.04
N LEU A 203 -4.70 3.73 -6.14
CA LEU A 203 -5.61 3.78 -7.28
C LEU A 203 -7.01 3.28 -6.93
N GLU A 204 -7.15 2.26 -6.08
CA GLU A 204 -8.46 1.85 -5.57
C GLU A 204 -9.16 2.99 -4.83
N PHE A 205 -8.42 3.73 -4.01
CA PHE A 205 -8.96 4.88 -3.28
C PHE A 205 -9.34 6.02 -4.23
N ALA A 206 -8.47 6.38 -5.17
CA ALA A 206 -8.72 7.49 -6.08
C ALA A 206 -9.87 7.21 -7.06
N THR A 207 -9.96 5.96 -7.56
CA THR A 207 -10.94 5.58 -8.59
C THR A 207 -12.22 4.95 -8.04
N GLN A 208 -12.24 4.59 -6.75
CA GLN A 208 -13.36 3.87 -6.11
C GLN A 208 -13.71 2.54 -6.81
N ARG A 209 -12.72 1.94 -7.50
CA ARG A 209 -12.83 0.65 -8.20
C ARG A 209 -11.86 -0.34 -7.57
N ALA A 210 -12.15 -1.63 -7.68
CA ALA A 210 -11.18 -2.65 -7.31
C ALA A 210 -10.04 -2.67 -8.35
N VAL A 211 -8.79 -2.64 -7.87
CA VAL A 211 -7.59 -2.55 -8.72
C VAL A 211 -6.62 -3.66 -8.34
N ASP A 212 -6.09 -4.33 -9.36
CA ASP A 212 -4.99 -5.27 -9.25
C ASP A 212 -3.78 -4.71 -10.00
N VAL A 213 -2.64 -4.62 -9.31
CA VAL A 213 -1.38 -4.16 -9.92
C VAL A 213 -0.36 -5.27 -9.84
N GLN A 214 0.14 -5.70 -10.99
CA GLN A 214 1.09 -6.81 -11.08
C GLN A 214 2.38 -6.35 -11.75
N GLU A 215 3.52 -6.62 -11.10
CA GLU A 215 4.83 -6.44 -11.74
C GLU A 215 5.07 -7.54 -12.78
N VAL A 216 5.21 -7.13 -14.05
CA VAL A 216 5.42 -8.02 -15.21
C VAL A 216 6.86 -8.00 -15.70
N GLN A 217 7.64 -6.97 -15.36
CA GLN A 217 9.08 -6.88 -15.62
C GLN A 217 9.77 -6.21 -14.43
N CYS A 218 11.00 -6.60 -14.11
CA CYS A 218 11.71 -6.10 -12.93
C CYS A 218 13.20 -5.89 -13.20
N ALA A 219 13.75 -4.77 -12.74
CA ALA A 219 15.17 -4.51 -12.87
C ALA A 219 16.05 -5.53 -12.11
N ALA A 220 15.55 -6.08 -11.01
CA ALA A 220 16.26 -7.11 -10.23
C ALA A 220 16.41 -8.45 -10.99
N THR A 221 15.62 -8.66 -12.06
CA THR A 221 15.74 -9.82 -12.95
C THR A 221 16.58 -9.52 -14.19
N GLY A 222 17.21 -8.34 -14.26
CA GLY A 222 18.03 -7.89 -15.40
C GLY A 222 17.29 -7.06 -16.45
N ALA A 223 16.03 -6.70 -16.24
CA ALA A 223 15.30 -5.80 -17.14
C ALA A 223 15.79 -4.34 -17.00
N PRO A 224 15.61 -3.48 -18.01
CA PRO A 224 16.02 -2.07 -17.92
C PRO A 224 15.17 -1.23 -16.96
N ALA A 225 13.95 -1.68 -16.65
CA ALA A 225 13.02 -1.00 -15.76
C ALA A 225 12.09 -2.00 -15.07
N CYS A 226 11.39 -1.54 -14.03
CA CYS A 226 10.26 -2.26 -13.47
C CYS A 226 8.98 -1.84 -14.20
N VAL A 227 8.19 -2.79 -14.67
CA VAL A 227 6.93 -2.52 -15.37
C VAL A 227 5.79 -3.26 -14.67
N PHE A 228 4.70 -2.54 -14.46
CA PHE A 228 3.51 -3.04 -13.80
C PHE A 228 2.29 -2.84 -14.70
N GLU A 229 1.42 -3.85 -14.70
CA GLU A 229 0.09 -3.77 -15.31
C GLU A 229 -0.95 -3.46 -14.24
N VAL A 230 -1.80 -2.50 -14.52
CA VAL A 230 -2.90 -2.07 -13.66
C VAL A 230 -4.22 -2.51 -14.30
N ARG A 231 -4.93 -3.42 -13.64
CA ARG A 231 -6.21 -3.95 -14.08
C ARG A 231 -7.32 -3.52 -13.13
N PHE A 232 -8.34 -2.88 -13.69
CA PHE A 232 -9.56 -2.56 -12.98
C PHE A 232 -10.55 -3.72 -13.08
N LYS A 233 -11.19 -4.06 -11.97
CA LYS A 233 -12.21 -5.11 -11.90
C LYS A 233 -13.62 -4.53 -11.98
#